data_AF-A0A947SVE8-F1
#
_entry.id   AF-A0A947SVE8-F1
#
_cell.length_a   1.000
_cell.length_b   1.000
_cell.length_c   1.000
_cell.angle_alpha   90.00
_cell.angle_beta   90.00
_cell.angle_gamma   90.00
#
_symmetry.space_group_name_H-M   'P 1'
#
loop_
_entity.id
_entity.type
_entity.pdbx_description
1 polymer ?
#
loop_
_entity_poly.entity_id
_entity_poly.type
_entity_poly.pdbx_seq_one_letter_code
_entity_poly.pdbx_strand_id
1 'polypeptide(L)'
;MQKLSAHIEMAAAEYRQETGKEELTPLWIAEYFQDCGVMDDYPGLSLIEFHALVQKALTLDVEREEKRARLEQAKHERAEKKIGQAAPAGA
;
A
#
# COMPACT_ATOMS: atom_id res chain seq x y z
N MET A 1 -2.85 15.53 18.55
CA MET A 1 -2.63 14.09 18.72
C MET A 1 -3.46 13.28 17.74
N GLN A 2 -2.91 13.15 16.53
CA GLN A 2 -3.33 12.16 15.56
C GLN A 2 -2.87 10.76 16.01
N LYS A 3 -3.55 9.70 15.54
CA LYS A 3 -3.14 8.32 15.86
C LYS A 3 -1.86 7.96 15.10
N LEU A 4 -0.96 7.23 15.75
CA LEU A 4 0.27 6.73 15.12
C LEU A 4 -0.04 5.90 13.86
N SER A 5 -1.09 5.08 13.90
CA SER A 5 -1.53 4.32 12.72
C SER A 5 -1.92 5.22 11.55
N ALA A 6 -2.55 6.37 11.82
CA ALA A 6 -2.92 7.32 10.79
C ALA A 6 -1.70 8.03 10.20
N HIS A 7 -0.71 8.40 11.04
CA HIS A 7 0.58 8.91 10.55
C HIS A 7 1.31 7.90 9.66
N ILE A 8 1.30 6.63 10.04
CA ILE A 8 1.93 5.54 9.26
C ILE A 8 1.22 5.35 7.91
N GLU A 9 -0.11 5.23 7.92
CA GLU A 9 -0.91 5.01 6.72
C GLU A 9 -0.81 6.18 5.74
N MET A 10 -0.85 7.42 6.25
CA MET A 10 -0.75 8.64 5.45
C MET A 10 0.64 8.77 4.82
N ALA A 11 1.71 8.59 5.60
CA ALA A 11 3.08 8.60 5.09
C ALA A 11 3.32 7.55 3.99
N ALA A 12 2.81 6.33 4.18
CA ALA A 12 2.93 5.27 3.18
C ALA A 12 2.19 5.63 1.88
N ALA A 13 0.95 6.14 2.00
CA ALA A 13 0.15 6.54 0.85
C ALA A 13 0.78 7.71 0.07
N GLU A 14 1.23 8.75 0.77
CA GLU A 14 1.88 9.92 0.16
C GLU A 14 3.20 9.52 -0.52
N TYR A 15 4.06 8.75 0.16
CA TYR A 15 5.31 8.28 -0.44
C TYR A 15 5.07 7.48 -1.73
N ARG A 16 4.10 6.56 -1.70
CA ARG A 16 3.73 5.74 -2.87
C ARG A 16 3.21 6.64 -4.00
N GLN A 17 2.37 7.63 -3.69
CA GLN A 17 1.81 8.56 -4.66
C GLN A 17 2.87 9.46 -5.30
N GLU A 18 3.81 9.98 -4.52
CA GLU A 18 4.84 10.91 -5.00
C GLU A 18 5.96 10.21 -5.76
N THR A 19 6.41 9.06 -5.27
CA THR A 19 7.63 8.42 -5.78
C THR A 19 7.37 7.18 -6.64
N GLY A 20 6.21 6.53 -6.47
CA GLY A 20 5.92 5.22 -7.06
C GLY A 20 6.80 4.08 -6.55
N LYS A 21 7.61 4.30 -5.51
CA LYS A 21 8.56 3.30 -4.98
C LYS A 21 7.94 2.49 -3.84
N GLU A 22 8.48 1.30 -3.66
CA GLU A 22 8.06 0.38 -2.58
C GLU A 22 9.03 0.39 -1.39
N GLU A 23 10.29 0.73 -1.67
CA GLU A 23 11.33 0.93 -0.66
C GLU A 23 11.33 2.40 -0.23
N LEU A 24 11.15 2.64 1.06
CA LEU A 24 11.06 3.96 1.67
C LEU A 24 12.43 4.64 1.68
N THR A 25 12.49 5.85 1.14
CA THR A 25 13.74 6.62 1.10
C THR A 25 13.98 7.26 2.48
N PRO A 26 15.17 7.10 3.09
CA PRO A 26 15.48 7.68 4.40
C PRO A 26 15.31 9.20 4.48
N LEU A 27 15.66 9.91 3.40
CA LEU A 27 15.51 11.37 3.33
C LEU A 27 14.04 11.79 3.40
N TRP A 28 13.20 11.17 2.58
CA TRP A 28 11.78 11.50 2.50
C TRP A 28 11.07 11.28 3.84
N ILE A 29 11.35 10.16 4.51
CA ILE A 29 10.71 9.89 5.80
C ILE A 29 11.19 10.85 6.90
N ALA A 30 12.44 11.32 6.83
CA ALA A 30 12.96 12.28 7.79
C ALA A 30 12.26 13.64 7.65
N GLU A 31 12.05 14.09 6.42
CA GLU A 31 11.29 15.30 6.10
C GLU A 31 9.84 15.18 6.61
N TYR A 32 9.14 14.10 6.24
CA TYR A 32 7.77 13.85 6.72
C TYR A 32 7.69 13.79 8.26
N PHE A 33 8.61 13.09 8.91
CA PHE A 33 8.62 12.93 10.37
C PHE A 33 8.76 14.28 11.10
N GLN A 34 9.51 15.21 10.50
CA GLN A 34 9.70 16.56 11.01
C GLN A 34 8.49 17.48 10.70
N ASP A 35 7.98 17.44 9.47
CA ASP A 35 7.01 18.43 8.98
C ASP A 35 5.55 18.08 9.32
N CYS A 36 5.23 16.80 9.51
CA CYS A 36 3.85 16.33 9.70
C CYS A 36 3.44 16.18 11.18
N GLY A 37 4.21 16.74 12.12
CA GLY A 37 3.86 16.76 13.54
C GLY A 37 3.98 15.41 14.25
N VAL A 38 4.67 14.42 13.65
CA VAL A 38 4.88 13.11 14.28
C VAL A 38 5.69 13.25 15.57
N MET A 39 6.70 14.13 15.58
CA MET A 39 7.52 14.42 16.76
C MET A 39 6.70 15.05 17.91
N ASP A 40 5.75 15.92 17.58
CA ASP A 40 4.91 16.61 18.57
C ASP A 40 3.88 15.66 19.18
N ASP A 41 3.28 14.83 18.34
CA ASP A 41 2.29 13.85 18.78
C ASP A 41 2.94 12.64 19.48
N TYR A 42 4.18 12.28 19.13
CA TYR A 42 4.88 11.10 19.64
C TYR A 42 6.37 11.39 19.94
N PRO A 43 6.69 12.18 20.98
CA PRO A 43 8.05 12.65 21.25
C PRO A 43 9.04 11.55 21.64
N GLY A 44 8.57 10.37 22.03
CA GLY A 44 9.41 9.21 22.34
C GLY A 44 9.64 8.25 21.16
N LEU A 45 8.97 8.46 20.03
CA LEU A 45 9.12 7.62 18.85
C LEU A 45 10.37 8.07 18.08
N SER A 46 11.29 7.14 17.82
CA SER A 46 12.45 7.47 16.98
C SER A 46 12.09 7.44 15.49
N LEU A 47 12.84 8.21 14.70
CA LEU A 47 12.73 8.18 13.23
C LEU A 47 12.95 6.76 12.68
N ILE A 48 13.86 5.99 13.29
CA ILE A 48 14.16 4.61 12.85
C ILE A 48 12.94 3.70 13.08
N GLU A 49 12.30 3.81 14.24
CA GLU A 49 11.08 3.06 14.53
C GLU A 49 9.94 3.47 13.59
N PHE A 50 9.76 4.77 13.37
CA PHE A 50 8.73 5.27 12.45
C PHE A 50 8.98 4.81 11.01
N HIS A 51 10.22 4.89 10.53
CA HIS A 51 10.63 4.36 9.23
C HIS A 51 10.27 2.88 9.08
N ALA A 52 10.59 2.05 10.08
CA ALA A 52 10.27 0.61 10.03
C ALA A 52 8.76 0.35 9.94
N LEU A 53 7.95 1.15 10.65
CA LEU A 53 6.48 1.04 10.62
C LEU A 53 5.91 1.46 9.26
N VAL A 54 6.41 2.54 8.68
CA VAL A 54 5.97 3.05 7.37
C VAL A 54 6.41 2.11 6.25
N GLN A 55 7.65 1.60 6.29
CA GLN A 55 8.12 0.59 5.35
C GLN A 55 7.25 -0.67 5.38
N LYS A 56 6.85 -1.12 6.58
CA LYS A 56 5.95 -2.27 6.72
C LYS A 56 4.57 -1.99 6.12
N ALA A 57 4.03 -0.79 6.31
CA ALA A 57 2.75 -0.39 5.72
C ALA A 57 2.83 -0.37 4.19
N LEU A 58 3.90 0.20 3.63
CA LEU A 58 4.16 0.18 2.18
C LEU A 58 4.15 -1.24 1.63
N THR A 59 4.92 -2.16 2.23
CA THR A 59 4.98 -3.56 1.78
C THR A 59 3.60 -4.24 1.83
N LEU A 60 2.81 -4.00 2.89
CA LEU A 60 1.47 -4.57 3.00
C LEU A 60 0.51 -4.05 1.93
N ASP A 61 0.64 -2.79 1.52
CA ASP A 61 -0.19 -2.23 0.47
C ASP A 61 0.16 -2.81 -0.90
N VAL A 62 1.44 -3.04 -1.20
CA VAL A 62 1.86 -3.79 -2.42
C VAL A 62 1.25 -5.19 -2.44
N GLU A 63 1.39 -5.94 -1.35
CA GLU A 63 0.84 -7.29 -1.25
C GLU A 63 -0.69 -7.31 -1.45
N ARG A 64 -1.39 -6.30 -0.94
CA ARG A 64 -2.83 -6.14 -1.13
C ARG A 64 -3.18 -5.82 -2.58
N GLU A 65 -2.43 -4.94 -3.24
CA GLU A 65 -2.62 -4.59 -4.65
C GLU A 65 -2.40 -5.81 -5.54
N GLU A 66 -1.30 -6.55 -5.35
CA GLU A 66 -1.03 -7.79 -6.07
C GLU A 66 -2.14 -8.82 -5.87
N LYS A 67 -2.60 -9.00 -4.64
CA LYS A 67 -3.68 -9.95 -4.33
C LYS A 67 -4.98 -9.57 -5.03
N ARG A 68 -5.31 -8.27 -5.09
CA ARG A 68 -6.47 -7.76 -5.82
C ARG A 68 -6.32 -8.00 -7.32
N ALA A 69 -5.15 -7.71 -7.90
CA ALA A 69 -4.89 -7.94 -9.31
C ALA A 69 -5.05 -9.42 -9.71
N ARG A 70 -4.49 -10.35 -8.91
CA ARG A 70 -4.63 -11.80 -9.12
C ARG A 70 -6.08 -12.26 -9.02
N LEU A 71 -6.84 -11.72 -8.05
CA LEU A 71 -8.25 -12.05 -7.91
C LEU A 71 -9.07 -11.57 -9.11
N GLU A 72 -8.79 -10.38 -9.62
CA GLU A 72 -9.49 -9.84 -10.79
C GLU A 72 -9.17 -10.63 -12.06
N GLN A 73 -7.90 -10.96 -12.29
CA GLN A 73 -7.49 -11.87 -13.37
C GLN A 73 -8.21 -13.22 -13.30
N ALA A 74 -8.30 -13.82 -12.10
CA ALA A 74 -9.00 -15.10 -11.92
C ALA A 74 -10.51 -15.00 -12.19
N LYS A 75 -11.15 -13.85 -11.92
CA LYS A 75 -12.55 -13.61 -12.29
C LYS A 75 -12.71 -13.51 -13.80
N HIS A 76 -11.82 -12.77 -14.48
CA HIS A 76 -11.83 -12.65 -15.94
C HIS A 76 -11.67 -14.01 -16.62
N GLU A 77 -10.68 -14.82 -16.21
CA GLU A 77 -10.47 -16.16 -16.77
C GLU A 77 -11.69 -17.08 -16.58
N ARG A 78 -12.34 -17.01 -15.41
CA ARG A 78 -13.58 -17.78 -15.14
C ARG A 78 -14.75 -17.31 -15.99
N ALA A 79 -14.86 -16.00 -16.25
CA ALA A 79 -15.89 -15.44 -17.12
C ALA A 79 -15.69 -15.88 -18.57
N GLU A 80 -14.45 -15.85 -19.09
CA GLU A 80 -14.11 -16.30 -20.44
C GLU A 80 -14.39 -17.79 -20.65
N LYS A 81 -14.03 -18.64 -19.68
CA LYS A 81 -14.36 -20.08 -19.73
C LYS A 81 -15.86 -20.35 -19.76
N LYS A 82 -16.67 -19.57 -19.02
CA LYS A 82 -18.13 -19.69 -19.05
C LYS A 82 -18.72 -19.29 -20.40
N ILE A 83 -18.16 -18.26 -21.05
CA ILE A 83 -18.62 -17.80 -22.37
C ILE A 83 -18.26 -18.82 -23.46
N GLY A 84 -17.04 -19.39 -23.42
CA GLY A 84 -16.61 -20.41 -24.38
C GLY A 84 -17.34 -21.76 -24.25
N GLN A 85 -17.79 -22.12 -23.04
CA GLN A 85 -18.56 -23.35 -22.78
C GLN A 85 -20.07 -23.21 -23.07
N ALA A 86 -20.56 -21.98 -23.23
CA ALA A 86 -21.95 -21.69 -23.58
C ALA A 86 -22.20 -21.60 -25.10
N ALA A 87 -21.21 -21.84 -25.96
CA ALA A 87 -21.42 -21.99 -27.40
C ALA A 87 -22.22 -23.29 -27.65
N PRO A 88 -23.45 -23.20 -28.17
CA PRO A 88 -24.26 -24.40 -28.40
C PRO A 88 -23.68 -25.21 -29.56
N ALA A 89 -23.57 -26.52 -29.35
CA ALA A 89 -23.59 -27.49 -30.42
C ALA A 89 -24.96 -27.41 -31.12
N GLY A 90 -25.10 -26.49 -32.09
CA GLY A 90 -26.12 -26.59 -33.15
C GLY A 90 -25.52 -27.48 -34.24
N ALA A 91 -25.95 -28.74 -34.37
CA ALA A 91 -27.19 -29.22 -35.00
C ALA A 91 -27.05 -29.30 -36.52
#